data_AF-A0A0G0G3G2-F1
#
_entry.id   AF-A0A0G0G3G2-F1
#
_cell.length_a   1.000
_cell.length_b   1.000
_cell.length_c   1.000
_cell.angle_alpha   90.00
_cell.angle_beta   90.00
_cell.angle_gamma   90.00
#
_symmetry.space_group_name_H-M   'P 1'
#
loop_
_entity.id
_entity.type
_entity.pdbx_description
1 polymer ?
#
loop_
_entity_poly.entity_id
_entity_poly.type
_entity_poly.pdbx_seq_one_letter_code
_entity_poly.pdbx_strand_id
1 'polypeptide(L)'
;KGNLIPDENKILVSDNFLLGAVNGETKDFFILLQVRSITDIFDSLRAWENKMFFDLQGFFGVALSPETKYLLTKNLDDGVVENKNARILYDKDGKIVMMYVLANENSVIITNTIKSAQELMRRLASSQIKK
;
A
#
# COMPACT_ATOMS: atom_id res chain seq x y z
N LYS A 1 -11.99 -7.23 14.37
CA LYS A 1 -12.66 -6.58 13.21
C LYS A 1 -11.81 -5.37 12.82
N GLY A 2 -11.04 -5.44 11.75
CA GLY A 2 -10.30 -4.28 11.21
C GLY A 2 -10.73 -4.14 9.76
N ASN A 3 -11.44 -3.07 9.44
CA ASN A 3 -11.67 -2.62 8.07
C ASN A 3 -11.07 -1.20 8.03
N LEU A 4 -10.67 -0.70 6.86
CA LEU A 4 -10.40 0.72 6.71
C LEU A 4 -11.73 1.46 6.85
N ILE A 5 -12.06 1.86 8.09
CA ILE A 5 -13.19 2.71 8.41
C ILE A 5 -12.55 4.04 8.79
N PRO A 6 -12.57 5.04 7.90
CA PRO A 6 -12.19 6.38 8.26
C PRO A 6 -13.23 6.86 9.28
N ASP A 7 -12.82 7.01 10.53
CA ASP A 7 -13.75 7.27 11.63
C ASP A 7 -14.45 8.63 11.44
N GLU A 8 -15.77 8.65 11.66
CA GLU A 8 -16.75 9.77 11.69
C GLU A 8 -16.75 10.84 10.57
N ASN A 9 -15.71 10.97 9.75
CA ASN A 9 -15.56 11.97 8.71
C ASN A 9 -15.53 11.32 7.32
N LYS A 10 -16.62 11.46 6.57
CA LYS A 10 -16.76 10.99 5.18
C LYS A 10 -15.78 11.61 4.17
N ILE A 11 -14.77 12.38 4.61
CA ILE A 11 -13.84 13.17 3.77
C ILE A 11 -12.36 12.91 4.15
N LEU A 12 -12.04 11.69 4.59
CA LEU A 12 -10.65 11.34 4.97
C LEU A 12 -9.88 10.69 3.83
N VAL A 13 -10.55 9.85 3.04
CA VAL A 13 -10.05 9.32 1.77
C VAL A 13 -10.72 10.11 0.65
N SER A 14 -9.92 10.71 -0.23
CA SER A 14 -10.44 11.46 -1.36
C SER A 14 -11.09 10.52 -2.37
N ASP A 15 -12.15 10.98 -3.02
CA ASP A 15 -12.73 10.30 -4.20
C ASP A 15 -11.71 10.16 -5.35
N ASN A 16 -10.59 10.89 -5.30
CA ASN A 16 -9.46 10.76 -6.21
C ASN A 16 -8.54 9.60 -5.79
N PHE A 17 -8.95 8.36 -6.01
CA PHE A 17 -8.07 7.19 -5.88
C PHE A 17 -7.76 6.58 -7.25
N LEU A 18 -6.63 5.89 -7.36
CA LEU A 18 -6.25 5.15 -8.57
C LEU A 18 -5.99 3.69 -8.23
N LEU A 19 -6.55 2.80 -9.05
CA LEU A 19 -6.17 1.41 -9.13
C LEU A 19 -5.61 1.17 -10.52
N GLY A 20 -4.51 0.44 -10.63
CA GLY A 20 -3.91 0.19 -11.93
C GLY A 20 -2.76 -0.80 -11.88
N ALA A 21 -2.07 -0.91 -13.02
CA ALA A 21 -0.84 -1.66 -13.11
C ALA A 21 0.26 -0.79 -13.70
N VAL A 22 1.46 -0.86 -13.13
CA VAL A 22 2.66 -0.30 -13.75
C VAL A 22 3.16 -1.31 -14.78
N ASN A 23 3.32 -0.85 -16.01
CA ASN A 23 3.82 -1.69 -17.10
C ASN A 23 5.37 -1.68 -17.08
N GLY A 24 5.98 -2.78 -16.65
CA GLY A 24 7.42 -3.03 -16.68
C GLY A 24 7.75 -4.36 -17.39
N GLU A 25 8.71 -5.11 -16.85
CA GLU A 25 8.93 -6.52 -17.24
C GLU A 25 7.71 -7.40 -16.87
N THR A 26 7.09 -7.08 -15.75
CA THR A 26 5.80 -7.61 -15.28
C THR A 26 4.77 -6.48 -15.20
N LYS A 27 3.47 -6.84 -15.16
CA LYS A 27 2.38 -5.90 -14.86
C LYS A 27 2.13 -5.91 -13.36
N ASP A 28 2.64 -4.89 -12.69
CA ASP A 28 2.62 -4.84 -11.23
C ASP A 28 1.44 -4.00 -10.75
N PHE A 29 0.53 -4.63 -9.99
CA PHE A 29 -0.64 -3.96 -9.46
C PHE A 29 -0.28 -2.91 -8.42
N PHE A 30 -1.04 -1.80 -8.42
CA PHE A 30 -0.94 -0.78 -7.39
C PHE A 30 -2.30 -0.16 -7.03
N ILE A 31 -2.31 0.40 -5.84
CA ILE A 31 -3.35 1.30 -5.33
C ILE A 31 -2.66 2.60 -4.96
N LEU A 32 -3.19 3.73 -5.40
CA LEU A 32 -2.86 5.06 -4.90
C LEU A 32 -4.08 5.64 -4.19
N LEU A 33 -3.96 5.80 -2.88
CA LEU A 33 -4.95 6.47 -2.06
C LEU A 33 -4.52 7.92 -1.88
N GLN A 34 -5.38 8.86 -2.29
CA GLN A 34 -5.26 10.26 -1.90
C GLN A 34 -6.02 10.48 -0.60
N VAL A 35 -5.37 11.10 0.38
CA VAL A 35 -5.92 11.33 1.70
C VAL A 35 -5.77 12.81 2.06
N ARG A 36 -6.60 13.29 3.00
CA ARG A 36 -6.50 14.66 3.48
C ARG A 36 -5.17 14.93 4.20
N SER A 37 -4.73 13.98 4.99
CA SER A 37 -3.45 13.96 5.69
C SER A 37 -3.17 12.53 6.14
N ILE A 38 -1.91 12.09 6.09
CA ILE A 38 -1.51 10.81 6.68
C ILE A 38 -1.89 10.74 8.15
N THR A 39 -1.76 11.84 8.90
CA THR A 39 -2.07 11.86 10.34
C THR A 39 -3.53 11.47 10.59
N ASP A 40 -4.45 11.91 9.73
CA ASP A 40 -5.88 11.67 9.91
C ASP A 40 -6.28 10.21 9.64
N ILE A 41 -5.48 9.48 8.87
CA ILE A 41 -5.79 8.10 8.44
C ILE A 41 -4.81 7.07 9.00
N PHE A 42 -3.82 7.49 9.80
CA PHE A 42 -2.77 6.61 10.30
C PHE A 42 -3.34 5.45 11.12
N ASP A 43 -4.23 5.75 12.07
CA ASP A 43 -4.85 4.74 12.93
C ASP A 43 -5.75 3.80 12.12
N SER A 44 -6.50 4.32 11.15
CA SER A 44 -7.34 3.51 10.26
C SER A 44 -6.51 2.59 9.36
N LEU A 45 -5.38 3.07 8.80
CA LEU A 45 -4.44 2.21 8.05
C LEU A 45 -3.84 1.15 8.94
N ARG A 46 -3.40 1.53 10.15
CA ARG A 46 -2.81 0.62 11.12
C ARG A 46 -3.79 -0.47 11.53
N ALA A 47 -5.07 -0.11 11.74
CA ALA A 47 -6.14 -1.04 12.04
C ALA A 47 -6.45 -2.00 10.87
N TRP A 48 -6.18 -1.58 9.62
CA TRP A 48 -6.37 -2.40 8.43
C TRP A 48 -5.20 -3.35 8.14
N GLU A 49 -3.98 -3.10 8.66
CA GLU A 49 -2.80 -3.97 8.45
C GLU A 49 -3.10 -5.46 8.66
N ASN A 50 -3.91 -5.80 9.68
CA ASN A 50 -4.26 -7.18 10.02
C ASN A 50 -5.15 -7.92 9.00
N LYS A 51 -5.77 -7.18 8.06
CA LYS A 51 -6.60 -7.74 7.00
C LYS A 51 -6.12 -7.37 5.60
N MET A 52 -5.19 -6.42 5.49
CA MET A 52 -4.76 -5.89 4.20
C MET A 52 -4.28 -7.00 3.26
N PHE A 53 -3.53 -7.99 3.77
CA PHE A 53 -3.13 -9.14 2.96
C PHE A 53 -4.32 -10.00 2.55
N PHE A 54 -5.22 -10.33 3.47
CA PHE A 54 -6.42 -11.11 3.15
C PHE A 54 -7.26 -10.44 2.05
N ASP A 55 -7.42 -9.12 2.13
CA ASP A 55 -8.23 -8.32 1.21
C ASP A 55 -7.56 -8.15 -0.17
N LEU A 56 -6.22 -8.08 -0.22
CA LEU A 56 -5.49 -7.68 -1.45
C LEU A 56 -4.67 -8.78 -2.12
N GLN A 57 -4.42 -9.91 -1.47
CA GLN A 57 -3.54 -10.99 -1.99
C GLN A 57 -3.85 -11.43 -3.43
N GLY A 58 -5.14 -11.44 -3.82
CA GLY A 58 -5.57 -11.83 -5.16
C GLY A 58 -5.04 -10.90 -6.25
N PHE A 59 -4.84 -9.62 -5.94
CA PHE A 59 -4.25 -8.65 -6.87
C PHE A 59 -2.74 -8.80 -7.01
N PHE A 60 -2.07 -9.38 -6.00
CA PHE A 60 -0.62 -9.58 -5.98
C PHE A 60 -0.20 -10.98 -6.46
N GLY A 61 -1.14 -11.77 -6.99
CA GLY A 61 -0.85 -13.11 -7.52
C GLY A 61 -0.51 -14.14 -6.43
N VAL A 62 -0.83 -13.86 -5.17
CA VAL A 62 -0.58 -14.79 -4.06
C VAL A 62 -1.86 -15.59 -3.78
N ALA A 63 -1.83 -16.87 -4.12
CA ALA A 63 -2.93 -17.78 -3.82
C ALA A 63 -2.91 -18.23 -2.35
N LEU A 64 -4.08 -18.36 -1.73
CA LEU A 64 -4.22 -19.00 -0.43
C LEU A 64 -3.98 -20.50 -0.56
N SER A 65 -2.86 -20.96 0.00
CA SER A 65 -2.49 -22.36 0.12
C SER A 65 -2.04 -22.65 1.55
N PRO A 66 -1.90 -23.92 1.95
CA PRO A 66 -1.28 -24.27 3.24
C PRO A 66 0.09 -23.61 3.46
N GLU A 67 0.83 -23.35 2.38
CA GLU A 67 2.17 -22.76 2.40
C GLU A 67 2.15 -21.25 2.61
N THR A 68 1.09 -20.54 2.17
CA THR A 68 0.96 -19.08 2.27
C THR A 68 0.06 -18.63 3.42
N LYS A 69 -0.69 -19.54 4.04
CA LYS A 69 -1.66 -19.25 5.11
C LYS A 69 -1.07 -18.47 6.29
N TYR A 70 0.21 -18.67 6.61
CA TYR A 70 0.88 -17.95 7.70
C TYR A 70 0.95 -16.43 7.47
N LEU A 71 0.88 -15.97 6.21
CA LEU A 71 0.88 -14.55 5.85
C LEU A 71 -0.39 -13.82 6.35
N LEU A 72 -1.49 -14.53 6.57
CA LEU A 72 -2.73 -13.95 7.11
C LEU A 72 -2.60 -13.46 8.56
N THR A 73 -1.63 -13.99 9.30
CA THR A 73 -1.39 -13.66 10.70
C THR A 73 -0.03 -12.98 10.91
N LYS A 74 0.74 -12.79 9.84
CA LYS A 74 2.06 -12.16 9.89
C LYS A 74 1.88 -10.64 9.91
N ASN A 75 2.59 -9.98 10.82
CA ASN A 75 2.58 -8.53 10.90
C ASN A 75 3.38 -7.92 9.76
N LEU A 76 3.03 -6.69 9.38
CA LEU A 76 3.88 -5.86 8.55
C LEU A 76 5.05 -5.34 9.42
N ASP A 77 6.22 -5.24 8.81
CA ASP A 77 7.42 -4.71 9.43
C ASP A 77 7.66 -3.26 9.00
N ASP A 78 8.33 -2.47 9.84
CA ASP A 78 8.79 -1.14 9.45
C ASP A 78 9.87 -1.26 8.38
N GLY A 79 9.77 -0.42 7.36
CA GLY A 79 10.72 -0.39 6.25
C GLY A 79 10.84 1.00 5.64
N VAL A 80 11.76 1.11 4.68
CA VAL A 80 12.01 2.34 3.93
C VAL A 80 12.08 2.02 2.45
N VAL A 81 11.36 2.79 1.64
CA VAL A 81 11.37 2.70 0.17
C VAL A 81 11.57 4.11 -0.37
N GLU A 82 12.63 4.36 -1.15
CA GLU A 82 12.98 5.70 -1.67
C GLU A 82 12.99 6.81 -0.60
N ASN A 83 13.59 6.53 0.56
CA ASN A 83 13.64 7.47 1.69
C ASN A 83 12.24 7.87 2.20
N LYS A 84 11.23 7.01 2.02
CA LYS A 84 9.89 7.14 2.58
C LYS A 84 9.60 5.98 3.52
N ASN A 85 8.91 6.28 4.62
CA ASN A 85 8.45 5.27 5.56
C ASN A 85 7.47 4.33 4.86
N ALA A 86 7.68 3.04 5.07
CA ALA A 86 6.88 1.98 4.51
C ALA A 86 6.57 0.93 5.57
N ARG A 87 5.50 0.19 5.33
CA ARG A 87 5.11 -0.98 6.10
C ARG A 87 5.06 -2.15 5.14
N ILE A 88 5.87 -3.17 5.39
CA ILE A 88 6.21 -4.20 4.41
C ILE A 88 5.89 -5.57 4.98
N LEU A 89 5.14 -6.37 4.24
CA LEU A 89 4.92 -7.78 4.53
C LEU A 89 5.94 -8.61 3.74
N TYR A 90 6.81 -9.31 4.45
CA TYR A 90 7.75 -10.24 3.84
C TYR A 90 7.25 -11.68 3.90
N ASP A 91 7.66 -12.53 2.96
CA ASP A 91 7.53 -13.98 3.09
C ASP A 91 8.63 -14.55 4.01
N LYS A 92 8.72 -15.89 4.08
CA LYS A 92 9.74 -16.63 4.84
C LYS A 92 11.15 -16.51 4.25
N ASP A 93 11.25 -16.19 2.96
CA ASP A 93 12.51 -16.06 2.22
C ASP A 93 12.98 -14.59 2.15
N GLY A 94 12.27 -13.68 2.84
CA GLY A 94 12.57 -12.24 2.86
C GLY A 94 12.11 -11.48 1.62
N LYS A 95 11.25 -12.07 0.78
CA LYS A 95 10.69 -11.39 -0.40
C LYS A 95 9.47 -10.57 -0.02
N ILE A 96 9.28 -9.44 -0.70
CA ILE A 96 8.13 -8.56 -0.51
C ILE A 96 6.88 -9.24 -1.07
N VAL A 97 5.91 -9.48 -0.20
CA VAL A 97 4.56 -9.96 -0.57
C VAL A 97 3.66 -8.79 -0.91
N MET A 98 3.72 -7.74 -0.08
CA MET A 98 3.04 -6.47 -0.29
C MET A 98 3.67 -5.41 0.61
N MET A 99 3.43 -4.15 0.29
CA MET A 99 3.81 -3.02 1.12
C MET A 99 2.85 -1.86 0.90
N TYR A 100 2.79 -0.97 1.88
CA TYR A 100 2.34 0.38 1.63
C TYR A 100 3.39 1.42 2.03
N VAL A 101 3.45 2.49 1.25
CA VAL A 101 4.45 3.56 1.36
C VAL A 101 3.73 4.88 1.59
N LEU A 102 4.20 5.61 2.60
CA LEU A 102 3.76 6.96 2.91
C LEU A 102 4.50 7.96 1.99
N ALA A 103 4.02 8.09 0.75
CA ALA A 103 4.74 8.75 -0.33
C ALA A 103 4.94 10.26 -0.10
N ASN A 104 3.91 10.94 0.41
CA ASN A 104 3.92 12.33 0.85
C ASN A 104 2.78 12.53 1.86
N GLU A 105 2.59 13.74 2.39
CA GLU A 105 1.59 14.07 3.42
C GLU A 105 0.15 13.66 3.08
N ASN A 106 -0.16 13.43 1.80
CA ASN A 106 -1.51 13.22 1.27
C ASN A 106 -1.64 11.98 0.38
N SER A 107 -0.60 11.14 0.27
CA SER A 107 -0.58 10.04 -0.69
C SER A 107 -0.02 8.76 -0.07
N VAL A 108 -0.80 7.68 -0.19
CA VAL A 108 -0.39 6.34 0.23
C VAL A 108 -0.39 5.43 -0.98
N ILE A 109 0.74 4.78 -1.23
CA ILE A 109 0.91 3.81 -2.31
C ILE A 109 0.84 2.41 -1.71
N ILE A 110 0.06 1.50 -2.28
CA ILE A 110 0.05 0.08 -1.93
C ILE A 110 0.45 -0.72 -3.16
N THR A 111 1.45 -1.58 -3.05
CA THR A 111 1.96 -2.42 -4.16
C THR A 111 2.81 -3.57 -3.61
N ASN A 112 3.30 -4.48 -4.46
CA ASN A 112 4.21 -5.56 -4.10
C ASN A 112 5.62 -5.42 -4.69
N THR A 113 5.91 -4.36 -5.46
CA THR A 113 7.25 -4.14 -6.04
C THR A 113 7.80 -2.74 -5.76
N ILE A 114 9.10 -2.66 -5.48
CA ILE A 114 9.83 -1.40 -5.30
C ILE A 114 9.78 -0.55 -6.57
N LYS A 115 9.90 -1.18 -7.75
CA LYS A 115 9.83 -0.52 -9.06
C LYS A 115 8.50 0.23 -9.24
N SER A 116 7.37 -0.37 -8.84
CA SER A 116 6.06 0.29 -8.93
C SER A 116 5.93 1.47 -7.98
N ALA A 117 6.43 1.33 -6.75
CA ALA A 117 6.44 2.43 -5.79
C ALA A 117 7.29 3.61 -6.30
N GLN A 118 8.49 3.34 -6.84
CA GLN A 118 9.37 4.33 -7.46
C GLN A 118 8.67 5.09 -8.60
N GLU A 119 8.04 4.37 -9.53
CA GLU A 119 7.37 5.00 -10.66
C GLU A 119 6.20 5.89 -10.23
N LEU A 120 5.41 5.44 -9.25
CA LEU A 120 4.30 6.22 -8.71
C LEU A 120 4.80 7.46 -7.96
N MET A 121 5.87 7.36 -7.16
CA MET A 121 6.48 8.51 -6.52
C MET A 121 7.02 9.52 -7.53
N ARG A 122 7.67 9.06 -8.62
CA ARG A 122 8.14 9.91 -9.72
C ARG A 122 6.99 10.69 -10.38
N ARG A 123 5.86 10.02 -10.64
CA ARG A 123 4.65 10.65 -11.20
C ARG A 123 4.04 11.67 -10.25
N LEU A 124 3.95 11.34 -8.96
CA LEU A 124 3.47 12.27 -7.93
C LEU A 124 4.34 13.53 -7.89
N ALA A 125 5.67 13.39 -7.88
CA ALA A 125 6.59 14.53 -7.90
C ALA A 125 6.44 15.38 -9.17
N SER A 126 6.32 14.73 -10.35
CA SER A 126 6.16 15.42 -11.64
C SER A 126 4.83 16.18 -11.75
N SER A 127 3.78 15.70 -11.07
CA SER A 127 2.47 16.37 -11.02
C SER A 127 2.52 17.66 -10.19
N GLN A 128 3.27 17.67 -9.08
CA GLN A 128 3.40 18.85 -8.22
C GLN A 128 4.16 20.00 -8.90
N ILE A 129 5.13 19.70 -9.78
CA ILE A 129 5.92 20.71 -10.49
C ILE A 129 5.10 21.46 -11.56
N LYS A 130 3.99 20.88 -12.02
CA LYS A 130 3.14 21.48 -13.07
C LYS A 130 2.06 22.44 -12.54
N LYS A 131 2.09 22.78 -11.25
CA LYS A 131 1.19 23.77 -10.63
C LYS A 131 1.74 25.18 -10.68
#